data_AF-A0AAD0JPI0-F1
#
_entry.id   AF-A0AAD0JPI0-F1
#
_cell.length_a   1.000
_cell.length_b   1.000
_cell.length_c   1.000
_cell.angle_alpha   90.00
_cell.angle_beta   90.00
_cell.angle_gamma   90.00
#
_symmetry.space_group_name_H-M   'P 1'
#
loop_
_entity.id
_entity.type
_entity.pdbx_description
1 polymer ?
#
loop_
_entity_poly.entity_id
_entity_poly.type
_entity_poly.pdbx_seq_one_letter_code
_entity_poly.pdbx_strand_id
1 'polypeptide(L)'
;MAPHRDPPDERARAWSDGLRRELASRLGPAAARAVWVTGSVGRGEAVPGSDLESLAVVDDHGDPGDRAVRRAVASTDLSRAPWFAETSPASAADPRLIRTPAGWSTAADDWADSPARDLGVVHLGLLADARPLVDGHSDPELLPRLAARSVRTHPAILADILADALSTRASVPSRLTRTFRSDPVVDLKATVLTPVVKLARWAALRAGVTSTSTDSRLRLAADPEVLPADRWESLRAAARFTARLRWEVRLRAGSDGPGTDRFPLSGLTTVERAGLRSAAREIAGAQRTLDYLRSSGELREPG
;
A
#
# COMPACT_ATOMS: atom_id res chain seq x y z
N MET A 1 8.96 15.78 -31.90
CA MET A 1 9.42 14.69 -31.02
C MET A 1 8.38 14.53 -29.93
N ALA A 2 7.54 13.49 -29.98
CA ALA A 2 6.65 13.21 -28.85
C ALA A 2 7.53 12.88 -27.63
N PRO A 3 7.30 13.48 -26.45
CA PRO A 3 8.11 13.18 -25.28
C PRO A 3 8.01 11.68 -24.99
N HIS A 4 9.16 11.04 -24.80
CA HIS A 4 9.24 9.66 -24.33
C HIS A 4 8.45 9.60 -23.03
N ARG A 5 7.29 8.96 -23.08
CA ARG A 5 6.41 8.81 -21.93
C ARG A 5 6.94 7.60 -21.16
N ASP A 6 7.52 7.84 -19.99
CA ASP A 6 7.97 6.76 -19.11
C ASP A 6 6.84 5.73 -18.92
N PRO A 7 7.18 4.43 -18.84
CA PRO A 7 6.27 3.37 -18.44
C PRO A 7 5.45 3.81 -17.20
N PRO A 8 4.16 3.47 -17.14
CA PRO A 8 3.28 3.91 -16.04
C PRO A 8 3.82 3.58 -14.64
N ASP A 9 4.48 2.43 -14.48
CA ASP A 9 5.07 1.97 -13.22
C ASP A 9 6.25 2.87 -12.79
N GLU A 10 6.97 3.46 -13.75
CA GLU A 10 8.07 4.40 -13.48
C GLU A 10 7.54 5.77 -13.04
N ARG A 11 6.35 6.19 -13.48
CA ARG A 11 5.77 7.48 -13.06
C ARG A 11 5.37 7.50 -11.60
N ALA A 12 4.67 6.45 -11.15
CA ALA A 12 4.29 6.33 -9.74
C ALA A 12 5.53 6.24 -8.84
N ARG A 13 6.57 5.55 -9.30
CA ARG A 13 7.85 5.48 -8.61
C ARG A 13 8.54 6.84 -8.54
N ALA A 14 8.67 7.53 -9.67
CA ALA A 14 9.27 8.86 -9.75
C ALA A 14 8.52 9.88 -8.88
N TRP A 15 7.19 9.82 -8.86
CA TRP A 15 6.34 10.64 -8.01
C TRP A 15 6.59 10.38 -6.52
N SER A 16 6.61 9.11 -6.12
CA SER A 16 6.88 8.70 -4.74
C SER A 16 8.27 9.11 -4.29
N ASP A 17 9.28 8.95 -5.16
CA ASP A 17 10.65 9.37 -4.88
C ASP A 17 10.78 10.90 -4.84
N GLY A 18 9.98 11.63 -5.63
CA GLY A 18 9.84 13.08 -5.56
C GLY A 18 9.26 13.56 -4.23
N LEU A 19 8.14 12.97 -3.80
CA LEU A 19 7.52 13.24 -2.49
C LEU A 19 8.50 12.97 -1.34
N ARG A 20 9.26 11.86 -1.41
CA ARG A 20 10.29 11.53 -0.41
C ARG A 20 11.36 12.62 -0.33
N ARG A 21 11.89 13.08 -1.47
CA ARG A 21 12.91 14.15 -1.50
C ARG A 21 12.37 15.48 -0.99
N GLU A 22 11.16 15.87 -1.39
CA GLU A 22 10.53 17.09 -0.90
C GLU A 22 10.35 17.02 0.62
N LEU A 23 9.73 15.96 1.12
CA LEU A 23 9.50 15.76 2.54
C LEU A 23 10.82 15.78 3.32
N ALA A 24 11.84 15.05 2.87
CA ALA A 24 13.16 15.07 3.49
C ALA A 24 13.75 16.48 3.59
N SER A 25 13.57 17.31 2.56
CA SER A 25 14.03 18.71 2.55
C SER A 25 13.31 19.58 3.57
N ARG A 26 12.01 19.35 3.79
CA ARG A 26 11.18 20.08 4.77
C ARG A 26 11.52 19.71 6.21
N LEU A 27 11.79 18.42 6.45
CA LEU A 27 12.11 17.91 7.80
C LEU A 27 13.52 18.27 8.25
N GLY A 28 14.44 18.48 7.30
CA GLY A 28 15.86 18.66 7.56
C GLY A 28 16.58 17.33 7.87
N PRO A 29 17.93 17.30 7.76
CA PRO A 29 18.68 16.04 7.70
C PRO A 29 18.54 15.15 8.93
N ALA A 30 18.47 15.72 10.14
CA ALA A 30 18.40 14.95 11.37
C ALA A 30 17.05 14.22 11.50
N ALA A 31 15.93 14.94 11.37
CA ALA A 31 14.60 14.33 11.45
C ALA A 31 14.33 13.41 10.25
N ALA A 32 14.79 13.77 9.05
CA ALA A 32 14.57 12.97 7.85
C ALA A 32 15.23 11.57 7.92
N ARG A 33 16.34 11.41 8.65
CA ARG A 33 16.99 10.10 8.86
C ARG A 33 16.18 9.17 9.76
N ALA A 34 15.41 9.72 10.68
CA ALA A 34 14.57 8.94 11.59
C ALA A 34 13.25 8.50 10.93
N VAL A 35 12.83 9.14 9.84
CA VAL A 35 11.49 8.92 9.26
C VAL A 35 11.52 7.88 8.14
N TRP A 36 10.54 6.99 8.18
CA TRP A 36 10.16 6.08 7.12
C TRP A 36 8.82 6.52 6.53
N VAL A 37 8.70 6.55 5.20
CA VAL A 37 7.40 6.68 4.52
C VAL A 37 6.76 5.30 4.38
N THR A 38 5.45 5.21 4.50
CA THR A 38 4.71 3.96 4.35
C THR A 38 3.56 4.10 3.36
N GLY A 39 2.72 3.06 3.27
CA GLY A 39 1.61 2.97 2.35
C GLY A 39 2.03 3.21 0.91
N SER A 40 1.26 3.99 0.16
CA SER A 40 1.50 4.14 -1.29
C SER A 40 2.86 4.76 -1.61
N VAL A 41 3.34 5.71 -0.81
CA VAL A 41 4.66 6.34 -1.00
C VAL A 41 5.78 5.33 -0.67
N GLY A 42 5.65 4.58 0.43
CA GLY A 42 6.62 3.56 0.81
C GLY A 42 6.75 2.40 -0.20
N ARG A 43 5.65 2.02 -0.83
CA ARG A 43 5.63 1.03 -1.92
C ARG A 43 6.15 1.57 -3.26
N GLY A 44 6.30 2.89 -3.41
CA GLY A 44 6.67 3.52 -4.67
C GLY A 44 5.51 3.58 -5.68
N GLU A 45 4.27 3.62 -5.19
CA GLU A 45 3.03 3.48 -5.97
C GLU A 45 2.09 4.68 -5.77
N ALA A 46 2.59 5.76 -5.18
CA ALA A 46 1.80 6.98 -4.99
C ALA A 46 1.50 7.64 -6.33
N VAL A 47 0.30 8.22 -6.40
CA VAL A 47 -0.15 9.06 -7.50
C VAL A 47 -0.50 10.46 -6.94
N PRO A 48 -0.66 11.50 -7.77
CA PRO A 48 -1.11 12.81 -7.30
C PRO A 48 -2.38 12.72 -6.46
N GLY A 49 -2.40 13.37 -5.28
CA GLY A 49 -3.52 13.26 -4.35
C GLY A 49 -3.48 12.05 -3.42
N SER A 50 -2.35 11.34 -3.32
CA SER A 50 -2.19 10.23 -2.37
C SER A 50 -1.77 10.73 -1.00
N ASP A 51 -2.29 10.05 0.03
CA ASP A 51 -2.00 10.33 1.44
C ASP A 51 -0.51 10.11 1.75
N LEU A 52 0.03 10.95 2.64
CA LEU A 52 1.39 10.83 3.14
C LEU A 52 1.37 10.20 4.54
N GLU A 53 1.71 8.92 4.60
CA GLU A 53 1.81 8.13 5.83
C GLU A 53 3.28 7.97 6.21
N SER A 54 3.58 8.02 7.50
CA SER A 54 4.96 7.95 7.99
C SER A 54 5.07 7.29 9.35
N LEU A 55 6.23 6.69 9.59
CA LEU A 55 6.66 6.08 10.84
C LEU A 55 8.02 6.69 11.20
N ALA A 56 8.43 6.63 12.46
CA ALA A 56 9.80 7.02 12.83
C ALA A 56 10.51 6.00 13.71
N VAL A 57 11.80 5.82 13.44
CA VAL A 57 12.74 5.05 14.24
C VAL A 57 13.71 6.02 14.89
N VAL A 58 13.72 6.06 16.21
CA VAL A 58 14.60 6.93 17.02
C VAL A 58 15.53 6.09 17.89
N ASP A 59 16.66 6.63 18.32
CA ASP A 59 17.61 5.89 19.16
C ASP A 59 17.08 5.67 20.59
N ASP A 60 16.40 6.69 21.15
CA ASP A 60 15.75 6.63 22.45
C ASP A 60 14.35 7.27 22.41
N HIS A 61 13.42 6.69 23.16
CA HIS A 61 12.02 7.09 23.16
C HIS A 61 11.73 8.12 24.26
N GLY A 62 11.04 9.21 23.93
CA GLY A 62 10.77 10.30 24.91
C GLY A 62 11.87 11.37 25.03
N ASP A 63 12.99 11.19 24.32
CA ASP A 63 14.05 12.19 24.16
C ASP A 63 13.59 13.39 23.29
N PRO A 64 14.21 14.59 23.40
CA PRO A 64 14.11 15.66 22.41
C PRO A 64 14.04 15.23 20.93
N GLY A 65 14.72 14.15 20.52
CA GLY A 65 14.64 13.60 19.16
C GLY A 65 13.22 13.23 18.71
N ASP A 66 12.43 12.57 19.57
CA ASP A 66 11.02 12.23 19.33
C ASP A 66 10.19 13.51 19.10
N ARG A 67 10.30 14.47 20.02
CA ARG A 67 9.56 15.75 19.91
C ARG A 67 9.93 16.53 18.66
N ALA A 68 11.20 16.48 18.25
CA ALA A 68 11.66 17.14 17.04
C ALA A 68 11.04 16.50 15.78
N VAL A 69 11.05 15.17 15.67
CA VAL A 69 10.43 14.46 14.55
C VAL A 69 8.92 14.75 14.50
N ARG A 70 8.21 14.63 15.63
CA ARG A 70 6.77 14.90 15.69
C ARG A 70 6.42 16.29 15.21
N ARG A 71 7.11 17.30 15.72
CA ARG A 71 6.88 18.70 15.32
C ARG A 71 7.19 18.91 13.85
N ALA A 72 8.30 18.38 13.35
CA ALA A 72 8.70 18.52 11.96
C ALA A 72 7.65 17.90 11.02
N VAL A 73 7.21 16.68 11.30
CA VAL A 73 6.16 15.99 10.52
C VAL A 73 4.82 16.73 10.61
N ALA A 74 4.38 17.10 11.82
CA ALA A 74 3.12 17.81 12.03
C ALA A 74 3.09 19.20 11.36
N SER A 75 4.25 19.86 11.25
CA SER A 75 4.38 21.17 10.59
C SER A 75 4.52 21.10 9.07
N THR A 76 4.70 19.90 8.51
CA THR A 76 4.89 19.74 7.07
C THR A 76 3.56 19.59 6.35
N ASP A 77 3.30 20.51 5.42
CA ASP A 77 2.14 20.50 4.55
C ASP A 77 2.58 20.43 3.08
N LEU A 78 2.25 19.32 2.42
CA LEU A 78 2.44 19.10 0.98
C LEU A 78 1.09 19.02 0.23
N SER A 79 -0.02 19.45 0.85
CA SER A 79 -1.38 19.37 0.30
C SER A 79 -1.63 20.30 -0.90
N ARG A 80 -0.70 21.20 -1.18
CA ARG A 80 -0.77 22.15 -2.31
C ARG A 80 0.11 21.70 -3.47
N ALA A 81 -0.02 22.41 -4.59
CA ALA A 81 0.86 22.24 -5.74
C ALA A 81 2.34 22.34 -5.32
N PRO A 82 3.23 21.51 -5.90
CA PRO A 82 2.95 20.55 -6.98
C PRO A 82 2.47 19.17 -6.48
N TRP A 83 2.45 18.91 -5.17
CA TRP A 83 2.38 17.56 -4.61
C TRP A 83 0.98 17.08 -4.25
N PHE A 84 0.12 17.95 -3.74
CA PHE A 84 -1.24 17.60 -3.34
C PHE A 84 -1.31 16.37 -2.43
N ALA A 85 -0.33 16.21 -1.53
CA ALA A 85 -0.20 15.09 -0.61
C ALA A 85 -0.44 15.56 0.82
N GLU A 86 -1.58 15.19 1.39
CA GLU A 86 -1.93 15.54 2.77
C GLU A 86 -1.28 14.55 3.74
N THR A 87 -0.72 15.08 4.84
CA THR A 87 -0.19 14.27 5.93
C THR A 87 -1.33 13.51 6.60
N SER A 88 -1.30 12.19 6.52
CA SER A 88 -2.32 11.30 7.09
C SER A 88 -2.28 11.33 8.62
N PRO A 89 -3.41 11.07 9.32
CA PRO A 89 -3.40 10.76 10.75
C PRO A 89 -2.49 9.58 11.11
N ALA A 90 -2.26 8.64 10.18
CA ALA A 90 -1.27 7.59 10.30
C ALA A 90 0.13 8.10 9.93
N SER A 91 0.64 9.07 10.69
CA SER A 91 1.95 9.67 10.50
C SER A 91 2.74 9.77 11.79
N ALA A 92 4.05 9.95 11.67
CA ALA A 92 4.98 10.19 12.78
C ALA A 92 4.78 11.56 13.47
N ALA A 93 3.62 12.21 13.30
CA ALA A 93 3.11 13.24 14.21
C ALA A 93 2.47 12.61 15.46
N ASP A 94 1.91 11.40 15.33
CA ASP A 94 1.37 10.58 16.42
C ASP A 94 2.52 9.89 17.17
N PRO A 95 2.65 10.08 18.50
CA PRO A 95 3.72 9.43 19.28
C PRO A 95 3.66 7.90 19.24
N ARG A 96 2.52 7.27 18.92
CA ARG A 96 2.41 5.81 18.78
C ARG A 96 3.15 5.27 17.55
N LEU A 97 3.43 6.14 16.58
CA LEU A 97 4.09 5.84 15.31
C LEU A 97 5.56 6.30 15.27
N ILE A 98 6.12 6.59 16.44
CA ILE A 98 7.55 6.78 16.67
C ILE A 98 7.93 5.69 17.66
N ARG A 99 9.01 4.94 17.42
CA ARG A 99 9.56 3.97 18.39
C ARG A 99 11.05 3.78 18.19
N THR A 100 11.73 3.22 19.19
CA THR A 100 13.07 2.66 18.99
C THR A 100 13.01 1.38 18.16
N PRO A 101 14.14 0.89 17.59
CA PRO A 101 14.16 -0.40 16.91
C PRO A 101 13.60 -1.55 17.76
N ALA A 102 13.99 -1.60 19.05
CA ALA A 102 13.46 -2.57 20.00
C ALA A 102 11.96 -2.37 20.25
N GLY A 103 11.51 -1.12 20.40
CA GLY A 103 10.09 -0.80 20.57
C GLY A 103 9.23 -1.19 19.37
N TRP A 104 9.72 -1.02 18.14
CA TRP A 104 9.06 -1.54 16.94
C TRP A 104 9.03 -3.06 16.91
N SER A 105 10.11 -3.71 17.36
CA SER A 105 10.18 -5.16 17.44
C SER A 105 9.10 -5.73 18.38
N THR A 106 8.99 -5.17 19.59
CA THR A 106 7.98 -5.56 20.58
C THR A 106 6.57 -5.27 20.08
N ALA A 107 6.32 -4.06 19.55
CA ALA A 107 5.00 -3.71 19.02
C ALA A 107 4.55 -4.64 17.89
N ALA A 108 5.48 -5.02 16.99
CA ALA A 108 5.17 -5.97 15.92
C ALA A 108 4.77 -7.36 16.46
N ASP A 109 5.47 -7.87 17.48
CA ASP A 109 5.08 -9.14 18.12
C ASP A 109 3.73 -9.02 18.84
N ASP A 110 3.48 -7.93 19.57
CA ASP A 110 2.19 -7.71 20.25
C ASP A 110 1.02 -7.63 19.27
N TRP A 111 1.22 -6.94 18.13
CA TRP A 111 0.24 -6.89 17.05
C TRP A 111 0.03 -8.25 16.38
N ALA A 112 1.07 -9.08 16.31
CA ALA A 112 1.01 -10.41 15.73
C ALA A 112 0.35 -11.43 16.66
N ASP A 113 0.61 -11.34 17.97
CA ASP A 113 0.02 -12.18 19.00
C ASP A 113 -1.46 -11.87 19.25
N SER A 114 -1.83 -10.59 19.24
CA SER A 114 -3.18 -10.12 19.60
C SER A 114 -3.74 -9.09 18.60
N PRO A 115 -3.95 -9.47 17.32
CA PRO A 115 -4.27 -8.52 16.23
C PRO A 115 -5.54 -7.69 16.45
N ALA A 116 -6.53 -8.22 17.18
CA ALA A 116 -7.80 -7.54 17.42
C ALA A 116 -7.71 -6.37 18.42
N ARG A 117 -6.67 -6.30 19.27
CA ARG A 117 -6.60 -5.32 20.37
C ARG A 117 -6.18 -3.92 19.93
N ASP A 118 -5.36 -3.82 18.89
CA ASP A 118 -4.75 -2.56 18.45
C ASP A 118 -4.57 -2.51 16.94
N LEU A 119 -5.58 -2.95 16.18
CA LEU A 119 -5.55 -2.94 14.70
C LEU A 119 -4.27 -3.60 14.13
N GLY A 120 -3.82 -4.72 14.71
CA GLY A 120 -2.50 -5.29 14.45
C GLY A 120 -2.23 -5.58 12.97
N VAL A 121 -3.24 -6.04 12.23
CA VAL A 121 -3.16 -6.25 10.78
C VAL A 121 -2.84 -4.95 10.02
N VAL A 122 -3.43 -3.82 10.45
CA VAL A 122 -3.18 -2.51 9.84
C VAL A 122 -1.76 -2.04 10.15
N HIS A 123 -1.32 -2.13 11.40
CA HIS A 123 0.01 -1.67 11.80
C HIS A 123 1.15 -2.51 11.21
N LEU A 124 1.01 -3.84 11.16
CA LEU A 124 1.92 -4.69 10.39
C LEU A 124 1.90 -4.34 8.90
N GLY A 125 0.74 -3.92 8.39
CA GLY A 125 0.60 -3.34 7.06
C GLY A 125 1.49 -2.13 6.82
N LEU A 126 1.51 -1.19 7.77
CA LEU A 126 2.36 0.00 7.73
C LEU A 126 3.85 -0.38 7.82
N LEU A 127 4.22 -1.36 8.64
CA LEU A 127 5.61 -1.83 8.71
C LEU A 127 6.05 -2.48 7.40
N ALA A 128 5.22 -3.36 6.83
CA ALA A 128 5.54 -4.06 5.59
C ALA A 128 5.73 -3.11 4.41
N ASP A 129 4.97 -2.03 4.36
CA ASP A 129 5.01 -1.02 3.29
C ASP A 129 6.11 0.04 3.51
N ALA A 130 6.79 0.04 4.66
CA ALA A 130 7.69 1.10 5.06
C ALA A 130 9.00 1.11 4.24
N ARG A 131 9.41 2.32 3.85
CA ARG A 131 10.68 2.58 3.17
C ARG A 131 11.35 3.82 3.79
N PRO A 132 12.68 3.85 3.84
CA PRO A 132 13.48 5.08 3.86
C PRO A 132 12.87 6.34 3.30
N LEU A 133 12.74 7.39 4.13
CA LEU A 133 12.53 8.73 3.60
C LEU A 133 13.77 9.17 2.83
N VAL A 134 14.96 9.01 3.42
CA VAL A 134 16.26 9.30 2.78
C VAL A 134 16.90 8.06 2.18
N ASP A 135 17.61 8.21 1.07
CA ASP A 135 18.40 7.11 0.51
C ASP A 135 19.71 6.90 1.31
N GLY A 136 20.38 5.75 1.12
CA GLY A 136 21.65 5.44 1.81
C GLY A 136 21.53 5.12 3.30
N HIS A 137 20.32 4.83 3.79
CA HIS A 137 20.15 4.33 5.15
C HIS A 137 20.83 2.97 5.30
N SER A 138 21.50 2.75 6.44
CA SER A 138 22.24 1.51 6.75
C SER A 138 21.38 0.25 6.76
N ASP A 139 20.07 0.39 6.98
CA ASP A 139 19.16 -0.72 7.14
C ASP A 139 17.77 -0.37 6.56
N PRO A 140 17.64 -0.35 5.22
CA PRO A 140 16.42 0.10 4.56
C PRO A 140 15.24 -0.86 4.72
N GLU A 141 15.48 -2.11 5.15
CA GLU A 141 14.46 -3.13 5.34
C GLU A 141 14.10 -3.37 6.80
N LEU A 142 14.59 -2.53 7.73
CA LEU A 142 14.34 -2.71 9.18
C LEU A 142 12.87 -3.00 9.48
N LEU A 143 11.96 -2.08 9.12
CA LEU A 143 10.54 -2.22 9.43
C LEU A 143 9.85 -3.37 8.67
N PRO A 144 10.03 -3.54 7.34
CA PRO A 144 9.49 -4.72 6.64
C PRO A 144 9.97 -6.05 7.22
N ARG A 145 11.25 -6.13 7.66
CA ARG A 145 11.79 -7.33 8.30
C ARG A 145 11.17 -7.60 9.67
N LEU A 146 10.89 -6.57 10.47
CA LEU A 146 10.19 -6.75 11.75
C LEU A 146 8.77 -7.30 11.54
N ALA A 147 8.05 -6.81 10.52
CA ALA A 147 6.74 -7.35 10.16
C ALA A 147 6.83 -8.84 9.76
N ALA A 148 7.72 -9.17 8.82
CA ALA A 148 7.92 -10.56 8.39
C ALA A 148 8.38 -11.46 9.55
N ARG A 149 9.24 -10.97 10.45
CA ARG A 149 9.66 -11.70 11.67
C ARG A 149 8.48 -12.00 12.57
N SER A 150 7.67 -10.99 12.90
CA SER A 150 6.52 -11.16 13.81
C SER A 150 5.52 -12.19 13.28
N VAL A 151 5.28 -12.20 11.97
CA VAL A 151 4.43 -13.22 11.31
C VAL A 151 5.04 -14.62 11.43
N ARG A 152 6.36 -14.78 11.27
CA ARG A 152 7.01 -16.10 11.50
C ARG A 152 6.93 -16.55 12.95
N THR A 153 7.04 -15.62 13.90
CA THR A 153 6.94 -15.92 15.34
C THR A 153 5.50 -16.27 15.74
N HIS A 154 4.51 -15.59 15.16
CA HIS A 154 3.08 -15.73 15.46
C HIS A 154 2.29 -16.05 14.17
N PRO A 155 2.45 -17.23 13.56
CA PRO A 155 1.90 -17.55 12.24
C PRO A 155 0.38 -17.44 12.15
N ALA A 156 -0.34 -17.62 13.27
CA ALA A 156 -1.79 -17.51 13.33
C ALA A 156 -2.36 -16.19 12.76
N ILE A 157 -1.60 -15.08 12.84
CA ILE A 157 -2.04 -13.80 12.27
C ILE A 157 -2.19 -13.82 10.74
N LEU A 158 -1.58 -14.78 10.03
CA LEU A 158 -1.76 -14.90 8.57
C LEU A 158 -3.23 -15.10 8.20
N ALA A 159 -4.02 -15.76 9.05
CA ALA A 159 -5.45 -15.92 8.86
C ALA A 159 -6.19 -14.56 8.94
N ASP A 160 -5.84 -13.71 9.91
CA ASP A 160 -6.40 -12.37 10.08
C ASP A 160 -5.99 -11.42 8.94
N ILE A 161 -4.72 -11.46 8.53
CA ILE A 161 -4.22 -10.67 7.39
C ILE A 161 -4.93 -11.10 6.10
N LEU A 162 -5.13 -12.40 5.89
CA LEU A 162 -5.88 -12.90 4.74
C LEU A 162 -7.35 -12.47 4.82
N ALA A 163 -7.99 -12.58 5.99
CA ALA A 163 -9.37 -12.14 6.18
C ALA A 163 -9.53 -10.65 5.86
N ASP A 164 -8.58 -9.78 6.28
CA ASP A 164 -8.56 -8.37 5.92
C ASP A 164 -8.40 -8.16 4.40
N ALA A 165 -7.56 -8.95 3.73
CA ALA A 165 -7.38 -8.91 2.28
C ALA A 165 -8.62 -9.39 1.48
N LEU A 166 -9.45 -10.23 2.10
CA LEU A 166 -10.69 -10.77 1.54
C LEU A 166 -11.93 -9.93 1.89
N SER A 167 -11.83 -9.05 2.90
CA SER A 167 -12.95 -8.25 3.42
C SER A 167 -13.68 -7.41 2.37
N THR A 168 -12.94 -6.92 1.37
CA THR A 168 -13.49 -6.16 0.25
C THR A 168 -13.28 -6.95 -1.04
N ARG A 169 -14.37 -7.52 -1.57
CA ARG A 169 -14.33 -8.23 -2.85
C ARG A 169 -14.16 -7.24 -3.99
N ALA A 170 -13.16 -7.48 -4.84
CA ALA A 170 -12.96 -6.65 -6.02
C ALA A 170 -14.16 -6.75 -6.96
N SER A 171 -14.72 -5.61 -7.37
CA SER A 171 -15.92 -5.57 -8.20
C SER A 171 -16.05 -4.26 -8.95
N VAL A 172 -16.53 -4.34 -10.19
CA VAL A 172 -16.79 -3.18 -11.04
C VAL A 172 -18.21 -3.34 -11.59
N PRO A 173 -19.12 -2.38 -11.31
CA PRO A 173 -20.50 -2.48 -11.76
C PRO A 173 -20.64 -2.69 -13.28
N SER A 174 -21.62 -3.51 -13.66
CA SER A 174 -22.07 -3.63 -15.05
C SER A 174 -23.20 -2.65 -15.32
N ARG A 175 -23.30 -2.11 -16.54
CA ARG A 175 -24.49 -1.33 -16.94
C ARG A 175 -25.73 -2.22 -17.12
N LEU A 176 -25.56 -3.54 -17.20
CA LEU A 176 -26.66 -4.49 -17.41
C LEU A 176 -27.47 -4.79 -16.14
N THR A 177 -27.01 -4.33 -14.97
CA THR A 177 -27.87 -4.30 -13.76
C THR A 177 -28.89 -3.18 -13.95
N ARG A 178 -30.05 -3.60 -14.48
CA ARG A 178 -31.16 -2.82 -15.04
C ARG A 178 -31.87 -1.84 -14.08
N THR A 179 -31.30 -1.58 -12.91
CA THR A 179 -31.93 -0.85 -11.80
C THR A 179 -31.31 0.53 -11.52
N PHE A 180 -30.19 0.90 -12.15
CA PHE A 180 -29.57 2.19 -11.88
C PHE A 180 -30.23 3.31 -12.72
N ARG A 181 -30.91 4.23 -12.03
CA ARG A 181 -31.41 5.51 -12.58
C ARG A 181 -30.28 6.54 -12.84
N SER A 182 -29.04 6.24 -12.47
CA SER A 182 -27.86 7.10 -12.57
C SER A 182 -26.62 6.35 -13.09
N ASP A 183 -25.61 7.07 -13.58
CA ASP A 183 -24.35 6.46 -14.04
C ASP A 183 -23.59 5.83 -12.84
N PRO A 184 -23.26 4.53 -12.87
CA PRO A 184 -22.54 3.89 -11.78
C PRO A 184 -21.16 4.52 -11.57
N VAL A 185 -20.80 4.78 -10.31
CA VAL A 185 -19.49 5.29 -9.91
C VAL A 185 -18.65 4.12 -9.38
N VAL A 186 -17.39 4.05 -9.80
CA VAL A 186 -16.40 3.09 -9.28
C VAL A 186 -15.37 3.85 -8.46
N ASP A 187 -14.93 3.27 -7.34
CA ASP A 187 -13.77 3.76 -6.60
C ASP A 187 -12.54 2.92 -6.98
N LEU A 188 -11.65 3.46 -7.81
CA LEU A 188 -10.51 2.72 -8.36
C LEU A 188 -9.55 2.21 -7.27
N LYS A 189 -9.37 3.00 -6.19
CA LYS A 189 -8.50 2.63 -5.06
C LYS A 189 -9.19 1.57 -4.22
N ALA A 190 -10.38 1.86 -3.69
CA ALA A 190 -11.04 0.99 -2.74
C ALA A 190 -11.51 -0.34 -3.34
N THR A 191 -12.05 -0.33 -4.58
CA THR A 191 -12.71 -1.51 -5.15
C THR A 191 -11.82 -2.42 -5.98
N VAL A 192 -10.61 -1.97 -6.37
CA VAL A 192 -9.72 -2.77 -7.24
C VAL A 192 -8.28 -2.75 -6.74
N LEU A 193 -7.68 -1.58 -6.52
CA LEU A 193 -6.27 -1.49 -6.15
C LEU A 193 -5.99 -2.00 -4.72
N THR A 194 -6.77 -1.56 -3.74
CA THR A 194 -6.59 -1.96 -2.33
C THR A 194 -6.68 -3.48 -2.15
N PRO A 195 -7.67 -4.20 -2.72
CA PRO A 195 -7.73 -5.67 -2.64
C PRO A 195 -6.45 -6.37 -3.13
N VAL A 196 -5.91 -6.01 -4.30
CA VAL A 196 -4.69 -6.65 -4.82
C VAL A 196 -3.44 -6.27 -4.02
N VAL A 197 -3.36 -5.04 -3.51
CA VAL A 197 -2.27 -4.61 -2.60
C VAL A 197 -2.29 -5.44 -1.31
N LYS A 198 -3.48 -5.65 -0.72
CA LYS A 198 -3.63 -6.47 0.50
C LYS A 198 -3.27 -7.93 0.24
N LEU A 199 -3.69 -8.51 -0.89
CA LEU A 199 -3.29 -9.87 -1.29
C LEU A 199 -1.78 -10.00 -1.48
N ALA A 200 -1.15 -9.03 -2.15
CA ALA A 200 0.30 -9.00 -2.34
C ALA A 200 1.04 -8.93 -1.00
N ARG A 201 0.53 -8.13 -0.06
CA ARG A 201 1.11 -8.03 1.29
C ARG A 201 0.97 -9.34 2.06
N TRP A 202 -0.21 -9.96 2.06
CA TRP A 202 -0.42 -11.26 2.67
C TRP A 202 0.55 -12.31 2.11
N ALA A 203 0.65 -12.41 0.79
CA ALA A 203 1.55 -13.36 0.12
C ALA A 203 3.02 -13.12 0.52
N ALA A 204 3.46 -11.86 0.51
CA ALA A 204 4.81 -11.49 0.89
C ALA A 204 5.13 -11.84 2.35
N LEU A 205 4.24 -11.52 3.28
CA LEU A 205 4.42 -11.84 4.70
C LEU A 205 4.47 -13.35 4.93
N ARG A 206 3.59 -14.12 4.26
CA ARG A 206 3.64 -15.59 4.27
C ARG A 206 4.99 -16.12 3.76
N ALA A 207 5.51 -15.57 2.66
CA ALA A 207 6.78 -15.99 2.08
C ALA A 207 8.03 -15.38 2.75
N GLY A 208 7.88 -14.56 3.80
CA GLY A 208 8.99 -13.84 4.42
C GLY A 208 9.65 -12.77 3.52
N VAL A 209 8.98 -12.33 2.46
CA VAL A 209 9.46 -11.32 1.51
C VAL A 209 9.31 -9.91 2.08
N THR A 210 10.39 -9.14 2.06
CA THR A 210 10.49 -7.78 2.64
C THR A 210 10.32 -6.65 1.63
N SER A 211 10.20 -6.98 0.34
CA SER A 211 9.95 -6.00 -0.72
C SER A 211 8.65 -5.21 -0.45
N THR A 212 8.68 -3.89 -0.65
CA THR A 212 7.51 -3.02 -0.42
C THR A 212 6.57 -2.95 -1.63
N SER A 213 7.11 -2.94 -2.85
CA SER A 213 6.31 -2.85 -4.09
C SER A 213 5.35 -4.04 -4.26
N THR A 214 4.10 -3.77 -4.60
CA THR A 214 3.05 -4.75 -4.88
C THR A 214 3.46 -5.73 -5.97
N ASP A 215 4.05 -5.25 -7.07
CA ASP A 215 4.50 -6.12 -8.16
C ASP A 215 5.61 -7.08 -7.72
N SER A 216 6.59 -6.56 -6.99
CA SER A 216 7.70 -7.38 -6.50
C SER A 216 7.24 -8.38 -5.44
N ARG A 217 6.28 -8.01 -4.59
CA ARG A 217 5.65 -8.94 -3.65
C ARG A 217 4.95 -10.10 -4.36
N LEU A 218 4.07 -9.80 -5.32
CA LEU A 218 3.37 -10.83 -6.08
C LEU A 218 4.32 -11.75 -6.85
N ARG A 219 5.42 -11.21 -7.38
CA ARG A 219 6.44 -11.99 -8.10
C ARG A 219 7.28 -12.87 -7.17
N LEU A 220 7.78 -12.31 -6.07
CA LEU A 220 8.71 -12.99 -5.17
C LEU A 220 8.00 -13.98 -4.23
N ALA A 221 6.72 -13.75 -3.93
CA ALA A 221 5.90 -14.61 -3.08
C ALA A 221 4.98 -15.55 -3.85
N ALA A 222 5.16 -15.65 -5.18
CA ALA A 222 4.37 -16.57 -6.00
C ALA A 222 4.63 -18.01 -5.57
N ASP A 223 3.55 -18.68 -5.15
CA ASP A 223 3.56 -20.07 -4.72
C ASP A 223 2.54 -20.87 -5.56
N PRO A 224 2.99 -21.79 -6.42
CA PRO A 224 2.10 -22.57 -7.30
C PRO A 224 1.20 -23.54 -6.52
N GLU A 225 1.52 -23.87 -5.26
CA GLU A 225 0.65 -24.69 -4.41
C GLU A 225 -0.54 -23.88 -3.86
N VAL A 226 -0.42 -22.54 -3.79
CA VAL A 226 -1.48 -21.65 -3.29
C VAL A 226 -2.35 -21.13 -4.43
N LEU A 227 -1.73 -20.59 -5.48
CA LEU A 227 -2.41 -20.19 -6.71
C LEU A 227 -1.58 -20.63 -7.91
N PRO A 228 -2.21 -21.10 -9.00
CA PRO A 228 -1.52 -21.36 -10.25
C PRO A 228 -0.68 -20.18 -10.75
N ALA A 229 0.44 -20.45 -11.44
CA ALA A 229 1.39 -19.42 -11.87
C ALA A 229 0.77 -18.34 -12.76
N ASP A 230 -0.16 -18.72 -13.65
CA ASP A 230 -0.92 -17.79 -14.49
C ASP A 230 -1.79 -16.84 -13.66
N ARG A 231 -2.32 -17.29 -12.53
CA ARG A 231 -3.11 -16.46 -11.62
C ARG A 231 -2.27 -15.42 -10.90
N TRP A 232 -1.05 -15.75 -10.50
CA TRP A 232 -0.10 -14.77 -9.96
C TRP A 232 0.23 -13.69 -11.00
N GLU A 233 0.49 -14.07 -12.25
CA GLU A 233 0.76 -13.11 -13.32
C GLU A 233 -0.49 -12.25 -13.65
N SER A 234 -1.68 -12.84 -13.65
CA SER A 234 -2.95 -12.10 -13.77
C SER A 234 -3.13 -11.05 -12.67
N LEU A 235 -2.78 -11.37 -11.42
CA LEU A 235 -2.83 -10.39 -10.32
C LEU A 235 -1.85 -9.23 -10.54
N ARG A 236 -0.64 -9.52 -11.02
CA ARG A 236 0.37 -8.50 -11.34
C ARG A 236 -0.11 -7.59 -12.47
N ALA A 237 -0.61 -8.18 -13.55
CA ALA A 237 -1.18 -7.44 -14.68
C ALA A 237 -2.38 -6.58 -14.25
N ALA A 238 -3.26 -7.11 -13.40
CA ALA A 238 -4.41 -6.39 -12.85
C ALA A 238 -3.97 -5.19 -11.99
N ALA A 239 -2.97 -5.37 -11.12
CA ALA A 239 -2.41 -4.31 -10.28
C ALA A 239 -1.80 -3.18 -11.14
N ARG A 240 -0.92 -3.51 -12.09
CA ARG A 240 -0.29 -2.55 -13.00
C ARG A 240 -1.33 -1.78 -13.82
N PHE A 241 -2.29 -2.49 -14.43
CA PHE A 241 -3.38 -1.87 -15.18
C PHE A 241 -4.16 -0.87 -14.33
N THR A 242 -4.52 -1.26 -13.11
CA THR A 242 -5.34 -0.43 -12.22
C THR A 242 -4.57 0.78 -11.70
N ALA A 243 -3.30 0.61 -11.34
CA ALA A 243 -2.42 1.70 -10.92
C ALA A 243 -2.24 2.74 -12.05
N ARG A 244 -2.01 2.27 -13.28
CA ARG A 244 -1.96 3.13 -14.47
C ARG A 244 -3.26 3.89 -14.67
N LEU A 245 -4.40 3.20 -14.68
CA LEU A 245 -5.70 3.84 -14.90
C LEU A 245 -6.00 4.87 -13.82
N ARG A 246 -5.69 4.55 -12.56
CA ARG A 246 -5.82 5.48 -11.42
C ARG A 246 -5.00 6.73 -11.64
N TRP A 247 -3.73 6.60 -12.04
CA TRP A 247 -2.88 7.74 -12.38
C TRP A 247 -3.50 8.61 -13.47
N GLU A 248 -3.92 7.99 -14.58
CA GLU A 248 -4.53 8.71 -15.72
C GLU A 248 -5.82 9.44 -15.29
N VAL A 249 -6.69 8.80 -14.51
CA VAL A 249 -7.92 9.40 -13.99
C VAL A 249 -7.64 10.59 -13.07
N ARG A 250 -6.66 10.47 -12.16
CA ARG A 250 -6.26 11.57 -11.27
C ARG A 250 -5.76 12.80 -12.05
N LEU A 251 -5.15 12.62 -13.22
CA LEU A 251 -4.69 13.75 -14.04
C LEU A 251 -5.77 14.41 -14.91
N ARG A 252 -6.97 13.82 -15.03
CA ARG A 252 -8.04 14.39 -15.88
C ARG A 252 -8.64 15.70 -15.35
N ALA A 253 -8.49 15.98 -14.06
CA ALA A 253 -9.01 17.21 -13.44
C ALA A 253 -8.24 18.48 -13.83
N GLY A 254 -7.08 18.36 -14.50
CA GLY A 254 -6.38 19.50 -15.09
C GLY A 254 -5.69 20.40 -14.05
N SER A 255 -5.82 21.72 -14.23
CA SER A 255 -5.10 22.73 -13.44
C SER A 255 -5.58 22.91 -12.01
N ASP A 256 -6.77 22.41 -11.67
CA ASP A 256 -7.39 22.58 -10.36
C ASP A 256 -6.87 21.59 -9.31
N GLY A 257 -5.88 20.78 -9.68
CA GLY A 257 -5.29 19.72 -8.86
C GLY A 257 -5.72 18.32 -9.30
N PRO A 258 -5.32 17.27 -8.57
CA PRO A 258 -5.67 15.90 -8.93
C PRO A 258 -7.18 15.64 -8.76
N GLY A 259 -7.75 14.84 -9.66
CA GLY A 259 -9.11 14.33 -9.54
C GLY A 259 -9.26 13.35 -8.36
N THR A 260 -10.40 12.66 -8.30
CA THR A 260 -10.70 11.67 -7.25
C THR A 260 -10.62 10.23 -7.77
N ASP A 261 -10.44 9.25 -6.88
CA ASP A 261 -10.52 7.82 -7.20
C ASP A 261 -11.95 7.36 -7.49
N ARG A 262 -12.96 8.14 -7.05
CA ARG A 262 -14.39 7.90 -7.32
C ARG A 262 -14.78 8.49 -8.67
N PHE A 263 -14.88 7.64 -9.68
CA PHE A 263 -15.05 8.06 -11.06
C PHE A 263 -16.30 7.44 -11.72
N PRO A 264 -17.13 8.23 -12.44
CA PRO A 264 -18.27 7.70 -13.17
C PRO A 264 -17.82 6.75 -14.29
N LEU A 265 -18.45 5.59 -14.42
CA LEU A 265 -18.09 4.62 -15.47
C LEU A 265 -18.31 5.18 -16.88
N SER A 266 -19.25 6.09 -17.09
CA SER A 266 -19.42 6.78 -18.38
C SER A 266 -18.22 7.63 -18.79
N GLY A 267 -17.45 8.14 -17.82
CA GLY A 267 -16.23 8.89 -18.07
C GLY A 267 -15.05 8.01 -18.50
N LEU A 268 -15.13 6.68 -18.35
CA LEU A 268 -14.11 5.74 -18.78
C LEU A 268 -14.36 5.30 -20.23
N THR A 269 -13.30 5.22 -21.02
CA THR A 269 -13.38 4.68 -22.38
C THR A 269 -13.85 3.23 -22.37
N THR A 270 -14.32 2.72 -23.52
CA THR A 270 -14.75 1.31 -23.61
C THR A 270 -13.61 0.35 -23.25
N VAL A 271 -12.39 0.65 -23.68
CA VAL A 271 -11.19 -0.15 -23.38
C VAL A 271 -10.85 -0.10 -21.90
N GLU A 272 -10.86 1.09 -21.27
CA GLU A 272 -10.61 1.26 -19.84
C GLU A 272 -11.63 0.49 -19.00
N ARG A 273 -12.91 0.57 -19.35
CA ARG A 273 -13.97 -0.18 -18.67
C ARG A 273 -13.80 -1.68 -18.81
N ALA A 274 -13.43 -2.17 -20.00
CA ALA A 274 -13.20 -3.58 -20.24
C ALA A 274 -12.00 -4.09 -19.41
N GLY A 275 -10.89 -3.37 -19.45
CA GLY A 275 -9.68 -3.67 -18.68
C GLY A 275 -9.93 -3.64 -17.17
N LEU A 276 -10.62 -2.62 -16.66
CA LEU A 276 -10.93 -2.49 -15.24
C LEU A 276 -11.83 -3.64 -14.74
N ARG A 277 -12.83 -4.03 -15.54
CA ARG A 277 -13.65 -5.22 -15.24
C ARG A 277 -12.84 -6.50 -15.30
N SER A 278 -11.87 -6.60 -16.20
CA SER A 278 -10.98 -7.75 -16.27
C SER A 278 -10.10 -7.85 -15.04
N ALA A 279 -9.43 -6.75 -14.66
CA ALA A 279 -8.62 -6.68 -13.45
C ALA A 279 -9.43 -7.07 -12.20
N ALA A 280 -10.63 -6.50 -12.03
CA ALA A 280 -11.50 -6.85 -10.90
C ALA A 280 -11.92 -8.33 -10.90
N ARG A 281 -12.16 -8.93 -12.09
CA ARG A 281 -12.50 -10.36 -12.21
C ARG A 281 -11.33 -11.27 -11.82
N GLU A 282 -10.11 -10.95 -12.25
CA GLU A 282 -8.91 -11.72 -11.88
C GLU A 282 -8.68 -11.66 -10.36
N ILE A 283 -8.76 -10.46 -9.78
CA ILE A 283 -8.60 -10.27 -8.33
C ILE A 283 -9.69 -11.01 -7.57
N ALA A 284 -10.96 -10.86 -7.96
CA ALA A 284 -12.06 -11.57 -7.33
C ALA A 284 -11.96 -13.10 -7.49
N GLY A 285 -11.38 -13.58 -8.59
CA GLY A 285 -11.08 -15.00 -8.81
C GLY A 285 -10.06 -15.52 -7.81
N ALA A 286 -8.95 -14.81 -7.63
CA ALA A 286 -7.96 -15.15 -6.61
C ALA A 286 -8.53 -15.09 -5.19
N GLN A 287 -9.30 -14.04 -4.86
CA GLN A 287 -9.98 -13.91 -3.57
C GLN A 287 -10.90 -15.11 -3.29
N ARG A 288 -11.68 -15.58 -4.29
CA ARG A 288 -12.53 -16.78 -4.13
C ARG A 288 -11.72 -18.04 -3.84
N THR A 289 -10.62 -18.26 -4.56
CA THR A 289 -9.76 -19.43 -4.32
C THR A 289 -9.13 -19.38 -2.93
N LEU A 290 -8.60 -18.23 -2.52
CA LEU A 290 -7.99 -18.08 -1.21
C LEU A 290 -9.01 -18.19 -0.07
N ASP A 291 -10.22 -17.67 -0.25
CA ASP A 291 -11.30 -17.80 0.73
C ASP A 291 -11.75 -19.26 0.88
N TYR A 292 -11.81 -20.01 -0.23
CA TYR A 292 -12.01 -21.45 -0.19
C TYR A 292 -10.90 -22.15 0.60
N LEU A 293 -9.62 -21.95 0.26
CA LEU A 293 -8.49 -22.58 0.96
C LEU A 293 -8.44 -22.24 2.45
N ARG A 294 -8.76 -20.99 2.80
CA ARG A 294 -8.85 -20.53 4.19
C ARG A 294 -10.00 -21.21 4.94
N SER A 295 -11.17 -21.35 4.31
CA SER A 295 -12.35 -21.96 4.94
C SER A 295 -12.29 -23.49 5.00
N SER A 296 -11.59 -24.14 4.07
CA SER A 296 -11.35 -25.59 4.07
C SER A 296 -10.20 -26.02 5.00
N GLY A 297 -9.38 -25.08 5.48
CA GLY A 297 -8.17 -25.37 6.26
C GLY A 297 -7.02 -25.94 5.42
N GLU A 298 -7.12 -25.89 4.08
CA GLU A 298 -6.10 -26.37 3.15
C GLU A 298 -4.98 -25.35 2.91
N LEU A 299 -5.15 -24.12 3.43
CA LEU A 299 -4.12 -23.09 3.41
C LEU A 299 -2.97 -23.48 4.35
N ARG A 300 -1.92 -24.08 3.79
CA ARG A 300 -0.73 -24.48 4.56
C ARG A 300 0.05 -23.28 5.07
N GLU A 301 0.49 -23.36 6.32
CA GLU A 301 1.50 -22.47 6.88
C GLU A 301 2.79 -22.55 6.05
N PRO A 302 3.49 -21.42 5.86
CA PRO A 302 4.80 -21.43 5.21
C PRO A 302 5.77 -22.25 6.06
N GLY A 303 6.49 -23.18 5.42
CA GLY A 303 7.57 -23.96 6.02
C GLY A 303 8.85 -23.16 6.20
#